data_AF-I1CTH2-F1
#
_entry.id   AF-I1CTH2-F1
#
_cell.length_a   1.000
_cell.length_b   1.000
_cell.length_c   1.000
_cell.angle_alpha   90.00
_cell.angle_beta   90.00
_cell.angle_gamma   90.00
#
_symmetry.space_group_name_H-M   'P 1'
#
loop_
_entity.id
_entity.type
_entity.pdbx_description
1 polymer ?
#
loop_
_entity_poly.entity_id
_entity_poly.type
_entity_poly.pdbx_seq_one_letter_code
_entity_poly.pdbx_strand_id
1 'polypeptide(L)'
;MKGGLLKPDQWYDKRLVLQPAGVGALMVVFSRNHNYIAKKLLEINENKRFSYGPGCALATEEEQDEKLFQTARLINNGCYANVIIHDYIRTIIGTTADSDFILDPFALPSNPIYGNAVSIEFNIIYRWHAAIGKEDSDWLAQVMSLLGNDDIKNGVGKQCPVQTMPHSERPDVDNQSIFDIMMDGFNHHFVHATPEELQKGLPIAGAHRNIETGSFPDSDIIKALKSGYTQSAHEIGNGQATPAALEHVEIAGINQARALGCCYFNEFRKFLNLTTMKTFEDFSEKPSVQQALKELYGTPDRVELYAGVMVERNKQTGLRLPYTMGRAILSDAVNLLRNDRILTKELTPNNLTNWGYKYTLGDPKANNRVFPGMIRELFPEAQATSIGFTQEELRTLFNVPKSLKMNENVKQ
;
A
#
# COMPACT_ATOMS: atom_id res chain seq x y z
N MET A 1 6.23 -25.31 -8.40
CA MET A 1 7.29 -24.82 -7.48
C MET A 1 7.44 -25.86 -6.39
N LYS A 2 8.60 -25.93 -5.73
CA LYS A 2 8.88 -26.85 -4.61
C LYS A 2 9.54 -26.06 -3.48
N GLY A 3 9.52 -26.59 -2.25
CA GLY A 3 10.14 -25.97 -1.08
C GLY A 3 9.37 -24.78 -0.50
N GLY A 4 8.06 -24.70 -0.73
CA GLY A 4 7.18 -23.63 -0.25
C GLY A 4 7.37 -22.29 -0.95
N LEU A 5 8.01 -22.29 -2.12
CA LEU A 5 8.42 -21.09 -2.84
C LEU A 5 7.30 -20.52 -3.74
N LEU A 6 7.19 -19.19 -3.76
CA LEU A 6 6.49 -18.43 -4.78
C LEU A 6 7.33 -18.36 -6.06
N LYS A 7 6.65 -18.29 -7.21
CA LYS A 7 7.31 -17.91 -8.47
C LYS A 7 8.06 -16.57 -8.27
N PRO A 8 9.25 -16.40 -8.87
CA PRO A 8 10.05 -15.20 -8.62
C PRO A 8 9.33 -13.91 -8.99
N ASP A 9 9.42 -12.94 -8.08
CA ASP A 9 8.96 -11.56 -8.25
C ASP A 9 7.51 -11.46 -8.77
N GLN A 10 6.58 -12.21 -8.18
CA GLN A 10 5.18 -12.26 -8.59
C GLN A 10 4.25 -11.53 -7.63
N TRP A 11 3.17 -10.99 -8.20
CA TRP A 11 1.97 -10.57 -7.49
C TRP A 11 0.75 -10.82 -8.38
N TYR A 12 -0.43 -10.80 -7.78
CA TYR A 12 -1.67 -11.17 -8.46
C TYR A 12 -2.42 -9.96 -9.06
N ASP A 13 -2.39 -8.82 -8.37
CA ASP A 13 -3.25 -7.70 -8.69
C ASP A 13 -2.69 -6.83 -9.84
N LYS A 14 -3.29 -6.96 -11.01
CA LYS A 14 -2.92 -6.20 -12.23
C LYS A 14 -3.12 -4.69 -12.07
N ARG A 15 -3.97 -4.24 -11.16
CA ARG A 15 -4.23 -2.81 -10.92
C ARG A 15 -2.98 -2.08 -10.45
N LEU A 16 -2.05 -2.80 -9.83
CA LEU A 16 -0.79 -2.27 -9.33
C LEU A 16 0.25 -2.02 -10.43
N VAL A 17 0.05 -2.55 -11.64
CA VAL A 17 0.98 -2.34 -12.76
C VAL A 17 0.97 -0.89 -13.23
N LEU A 18 -0.21 -0.27 -13.26
CA LEU A 18 -0.39 1.12 -13.69
C LEU A 18 -0.02 2.15 -12.61
N GLN A 19 0.51 1.69 -11.48
CA GLN A 19 0.98 2.55 -10.39
C GLN A 19 2.46 2.89 -10.56
N PRO A 20 2.98 3.94 -9.89
CA PRO A 20 4.40 4.26 -9.93
C PRO A 20 5.27 3.03 -9.61
N ALA A 21 6.45 2.94 -10.24
CA ALA A 21 7.30 1.73 -10.20
C ALA A 21 7.64 1.26 -8.78
N GLY A 22 7.74 2.18 -7.82
CA GLY A 22 7.96 1.87 -6.40
C GLY A 22 6.89 0.95 -5.79
N VAL A 23 5.64 0.99 -6.27
CA VAL A 23 4.55 0.12 -5.81
C VAL A 23 4.81 -1.33 -6.21
N GLY A 24 5.12 -1.58 -7.48
CA GLY A 24 5.50 -2.91 -7.97
C GLY A 24 6.79 -3.42 -7.30
N ALA A 25 7.76 -2.53 -7.11
CA ALA A 25 9.01 -2.86 -6.43
C ALA A 25 8.79 -3.30 -4.98
N LEU A 26 7.88 -2.66 -4.23
CA LEU A 26 7.48 -3.10 -2.89
C LEU A 26 6.86 -4.51 -2.91
N MET A 27 6.03 -4.84 -3.91
CA MET A 27 5.50 -6.20 -4.05
C MET A 27 6.62 -7.23 -4.26
N VAL A 28 7.64 -6.88 -5.06
CA VAL A 28 8.82 -7.72 -5.26
C VAL A 28 9.58 -7.94 -3.96
N VAL A 29 9.76 -6.93 -3.10
CA VAL A 29 10.38 -7.09 -1.78
C VAL A 29 9.68 -8.20 -0.97
N PHE A 30 8.35 -8.15 -0.85
CA PHE A 30 7.61 -9.14 -0.08
C PHE A 30 7.55 -10.52 -0.76
N SER A 31 7.52 -10.58 -2.10
CA SER A 31 7.64 -11.84 -2.86
C SER A 31 9.00 -12.50 -2.60
N ARG A 32 10.09 -11.73 -2.62
CA ARG A 32 11.44 -12.25 -2.34
C ARG A 32 11.60 -12.64 -0.89
N ASN A 33 11.03 -11.86 0.03
CA ASN A 33 11.07 -12.16 1.46
C ASN A 33 10.41 -13.50 1.77
N HIS A 34 9.25 -13.80 1.17
CA HIS A 34 8.61 -15.12 1.30
C HIS A 34 9.57 -16.25 0.90
N ASN A 35 10.20 -16.13 -0.26
CA ASN A 35 11.13 -17.15 -0.77
C ASN A 35 12.39 -17.28 0.09
N TYR A 36 12.91 -16.16 0.59
CA TYR A 36 14.03 -16.15 1.53
C TYR A 36 13.67 -16.89 2.83
N ILE A 37 12.50 -16.59 3.40
CA ILE A 37 12.00 -17.23 4.61
C ILE A 37 11.82 -18.74 4.41
N ALA A 38 11.16 -19.16 3.33
CA ALA A 38 10.94 -20.58 3.05
C ALA A 38 12.25 -21.37 2.93
N LYS A 39 13.26 -20.80 2.25
CA LYS A 39 14.61 -21.37 2.19
C LYS A 39 15.26 -21.48 3.57
N LYS A 40 15.18 -20.42 4.38
CA LYS A 40 15.75 -20.39 5.73
C LYS A 40 15.08 -21.37 6.69
N LEU A 41 13.77 -21.54 6.60
CA LEU A 41 13.04 -22.55 7.37
C LEU A 41 13.52 -23.97 7.07
N LEU A 42 13.74 -24.29 5.79
CA LEU A 42 14.25 -25.59 5.38
C LEU A 42 15.74 -25.78 5.73
N GLU A 43 16.56 -24.73 5.60
CA GLU A 43 17.98 -24.74 5.97
C GLU A 43 18.17 -24.99 7.48
N ILE A 44 17.41 -24.30 8.32
CA ILE A 44 17.47 -24.42 9.78
C ILE A 44 16.80 -25.72 10.24
N ASN A 45 15.68 -26.09 9.62
CA ASN A 45 14.84 -27.25 9.93
C ASN A 45 14.66 -27.51 11.43
N GLU A 46 14.23 -26.47 12.15
CA GLU A 46 14.11 -26.49 13.61
C GLU A 46 13.30 -27.71 14.09
N ASN A 47 13.87 -28.51 14.98
CA ASN A 47 13.28 -29.75 15.49
C ASN A 47 12.87 -30.77 14.40
N LYS A 48 13.52 -30.73 13.23
CA LYS A 48 13.21 -31.59 12.07
C LYS A 48 11.76 -31.48 11.59
N ARG A 49 11.09 -30.36 11.88
CA ARG A 49 9.64 -30.17 11.62
C ARG A 49 9.29 -30.07 10.13
N PHE A 50 10.27 -29.84 9.28
CA PHE A 50 10.11 -29.83 7.83
C PHE A 50 10.72 -31.08 7.18
N SER A 51 11.24 -32.05 7.94
CA SER A 51 11.66 -33.33 7.37
C SER A 51 10.44 -34.16 6.99
N TYR A 52 10.52 -34.88 5.86
CA TYR A 52 9.50 -35.83 5.43
C TYR A 52 10.06 -37.25 5.26
N GLY A 53 9.17 -38.24 5.34
CA GLY A 53 9.49 -39.67 5.18
C GLY A 53 9.25 -40.49 6.45
N PRO A 54 9.59 -41.80 6.44
CA PRO A 54 9.33 -42.68 7.58
C PRO A 54 9.96 -42.16 8.88
N GLY A 55 9.15 -42.00 9.93
CA GLY A 55 9.59 -41.50 11.23
C GLY A 55 9.83 -39.98 11.30
N CYS A 56 9.50 -39.23 10.25
CA CYS A 56 9.56 -37.76 10.24
C CYS A 56 8.21 -37.12 10.59
N ALA A 57 8.21 -35.80 10.79
CA ALA A 57 7.01 -35.03 11.11
C ALA A 57 6.00 -34.96 9.95
N LEU A 58 6.48 -35.09 8.72
CA LEU A 58 5.68 -35.02 7.49
C LEU A 58 5.81 -36.33 6.70
N ALA A 59 4.74 -36.72 6.00
CA ALA A 59 4.71 -37.96 5.24
C ALA A 59 5.34 -37.81 3.85
N THR A 60 5.09 -36.69 3.16
CA THR A 60 5.46 -36.52 1.75
C THR A 60 6.18 -35.20 1.46
N GLU A 61 6.75 -35.11 0.26
CA GLU A 61 7.36 -33.88 -0.25
C GLU A 61 6.31 -32.77 -0.41
N GLU A 62 5.07 -33.10 -0.80
CA GLU A 62 3.97 -32.15 -0.94
C GLU A 62 3.55 -31.56 0.40
N GLU A 63 3.52 -32.36 1.47
CA GLU A 63 3.26 -31.87 2.82
C GLU A 63 4.37 -30.94 3.31
N GLN A 64 5.63 -31.22 2.96
CA GLN A 64 6.76 -30.31 3.23
C GLN A 64 6.59 -28.98 2.48
N ASP A 65 6.26 -29.03 1.20
CA ASP A 65 6.04 -27.84 0.37
C ASP A 65 4.95 -26.94 0.96
N GLU A 66 3.78 -27.52 1.26
CA GLU A 66 2.64 -26.80 1.85
C GLU A 66 2.99 -26.26 3.24
N LYS A 67 3.66 -27.05 4.09
CA LYS A 67 4.04 -26.60 5.43
C LYS A 67 5.05 -25.46 5.39
N LEU A 68 6.04 -25.51 4.50
CA LEU A 68 6.99 -24.42 4.27
C LEU A 68 6.27 -23.18 3.76
N PHE A 69 5.39 -23.33 2.76
CA PHE A 69 4.63 -22.23 2.19
C PHE A 69 3.80 -21.49 3.24
N GLN A 70 2.97 -22.22 4.01
CA GLN A 70 2.10 -21.59 5.01
C GLN A 70 2.91 -20.97 6.16
N THR A 71 4.01 -21.61 6.58
CA THR A 71 4.85 -21.06 7.64
C THR A 71 5.57 -19.79 7.16
N ALA A 72 6.11 -19.80 5.94
CA ALA A 72 6.74 -18.62 5.34
C ALA A 72 5.75 -17.47 5.13
N ARG A 73 4.52 -17.77 4.70
CA ARG A 73 3.43 -16.80 4.57
C ARG A 73 3.11 -16.11 5.90
N LEU A 74 3.01 -16.87 6.99
CA LEU A 74 2.73 -16.33 8.32
C LEU A 74 3.86 -15.41 8.82
N ILE A 75 5.11 -15.80 8.63
CA ILE A 75 6.27 -14.97 8.97
C ILE A 75 6.29 -13.70 8.12
N ASN A 76 6.05 -13.81 6.81
CA ASN A 76 6.05 -12.66 5.90
C ASN A 76 4.92 -11.66 6.25
N ASN A 77 3.75 -12.15 6.68
CA ASN A 77 2.68 -11.32 7.23
C ASN A 77 3.09 -10.61 8.53
N GLY A 78 3.83 -11.29 9.40
CA GLY A 78 4.42 -10.69 10.61
C GLY A 78 5.41 -9.58 10.26
N CYS A 79 6.27 -9.79 9.25
CA CYS A 79 7.15 -8.76 8.73
C CYS A 79 6.35 -7.56 8.17
N TYR A 80 5.29 -7.81 7.40
CA TYR A 80 4.42 -6.74 6.88
C TYR A 80 3.79 -5.91 8.00
N ALA A 81 3.23 -6.56 9.03
CA ALA A 81 2.69 -5.88 10.21
C ALA A 81 3.77 -5.07 10.94
N ASN A 82 5.00 -5.61 11.05
CA ASN A 82 6.13 -4.87 11.60
C ASN A 82 6.43 -3.60 10.79
N VAL A 83 6.51 -3.66 9.46
CA VAL A 83 6.72 -2.46 8.61
C VAL A 83 5.60 -1.44 8.82
N ILE A 84 4.34 -1.89 8.91
CA ILE A 84 3.22 -0.98 9.16
C ILE A 84 3.38 -0.25 10.50
N ILE A 85 3.74 -0.94 11.58
CA ILE A 85 3.81 -0.37 12.93
C ILE A 85 5.09 0.43 13.15
N HIS A 86 6.24 -0.13 12.75
CA HIS A 86 7.56 0.40 13.08
C HIS A 86 8.09 1.38 12.04
N ASP A 87 7.50 1.46 10.85
CA ASP A 87 7.88 2.42 9.81
C ASP A 87 6.71 3.33 9.42
N TYR A 88 5.63 2.77 8.90
CA TYR A 88 4.57 3.55 8.25
C TYR A 88 3.71 4.38 9.22
N ILE A 89 3.22 3.76 10.31
CA ILE A 89 2.42 4.47 11.34
C ILE A 89 3.22 5.60 11.97
N ARG A 90 4.53 5.39 12.18
CA ARG A 90 5.42 6.43 12.70
C ARG A 90 5.42 7.67 11.81
N THR A 91 5.43 7.50 10.49
CA THR A 91 5.32 8.59 9.52
C THR A 91 3.99 9.31 9.62
N ILE A 92 2.88 8.57 9.75
CA ILE A 92 1.54 9.15 9.91
C ILE A 92 1.49 10.09 11.10
N ILE A 93 2.02 9.66 12.26
CA ILE A 93 1.99 10.44 13.50
C ILE A 93 3.17 11.42 13.66
N GLY A 94 4.14 11.38 12.74
CA GLY A 94 5.30 12.29 12.75
C GLY A 94 6.40 11.96 13.74
N THR A 95 6.54 10.69 14.14
CA THR A 95 7.64 10.23 14.99
C THR A 95 8.82 9.74 14.15
N THR A 96 10.04 9.94 14.66
CA THR A 96 11.26 9.48 13.98
C THR A 96 11.47 7.98 14.16
N ALA A 97 12.29 7.39 13.27
CA ALA A 97 12.68 5.99 13.34
C ALA A 97 13.44 5.60 14.63
N ASP A 98 14.04 6.59 15.30
CA ASP A 98 14.81 6.42 16.54
C ASP A 98 13.99 6.72 17.80
N SER A 99 12.68 6.91 17.67
CA SER A 99 11.81 7.19 18.79
C SER A 99 11.47 5.91 19.56
N ASP A 100 11.64 5.96 20.88
CA ASP A 100 11.21 4.90 21.81
C ASP A 100 9.68 4.75 21.88
N PHE A 101 8.93 5.76 21.43
CA PHE A 101 7.48 5.68 21.38
C PHE A 101 7.03 4.80 20.21
N ILE A 102 6.18 3.81 20.49
CA ILE A 102 5.50 2.98 19.50
C ILE A 102 4.01 2.98 19.83
N LEU A 103 3.17 3.22 18.82
CA LEU A 103 1.76 2.88 18.92
C LEU A 103 1.65 1.37 18.77
N ASP A 104 1.60 0.64 19.88
CA ASP A 104 1.45 -0.81 19.86
C ASP A 104 -0.04 -1.22 19.78
N PRO A 105 -0.53 -1.66 18.61
CA PRO A 105 -1.89 -2.14 18.51
C PRO A 105 -2.08 -3.46 19.26
N PHE A 106 -1.05 -4.22 19.61
CA PHE A 106 -1.20 -5.54 20.22
C PHE A 106 -1.18 -5.53 21.74
N ALA A 107 -0.88 -4.40 22.39
CA ALA A 107 -0.82 -4.27 23.85
C ALA A 107 -2.12 -4.71 24.57
N LEU A 108 -3.28 -4.57 23.91
CA LEU A 108 -4.59 -4.98 24.42
C LEU A 108 -5.37 -5.66 23.29
N PRO A 109 -5.17 -6.97 23.05
CA PRO A 109 -5.90 -7.68 22.00
C PRO A 109 -7.38 -7.78 22.35
N SER A 110 -8.25 -7.71 21.35
CA SER A 110 -9.70 -7.88 21.53
C SER A 110 -10.02 -9.31 21.94
N ASN A 111 -10.80 -9.51 23.01
CA ASN A 111 -11.30 -10.83 23.39
C ASN A 111 -12.81 -10.77 23.71
N PRO A 112 -13.65 -11.60 23.03
CA PRO A 112 -13.27 -12.48 21.92
C PRO A 112 -12.90 -11.66 20.65
N ILE A 113 -12.17 -12.29 19.73
CA ILE A 113 -11.83 -11.71 18.44
C ILE A 113 -13.02 -11.92 17.51
N TYR A 114 -13.64 -10.84 17.04
CA TYR A 114 -14.81 -10.90 16.17
C TYR A 114 -14.45 -10.85 14.67
N GLY A 115 -13.18 -10.70 14.33
CA GLY A 115 -12.72 -10.45 12.96
C GLY A 115 -12.87 -8.98 12.57
N ASN A 116 -12.64 -8.71 11.28
CA ASN A 116 -12.57 -7.36 10.74
C ASN A 116 -13.59 -7.15 9.62
N ALA A 117 -14.18 -5.95 9.59
CA ALA A 117 -14.92 -5.45 8.45
C ALA A 117 -14.41 -4.05 8.13
N VAL A 118 -14.15 -3.78 6.85
CA VAL A 118 -13.77 -2.45 6.38
C VAL A 118 -15.04 -1.72 5.98
N SER A 119 -15.34 -0.60 6.64
CA SER A 119 -16.54 0.20 6.35
C SER A 119 -16.40 1.00 5.05
N ILE A 120 -17.54 1.48 4.54
CA ILE A 120 -17.56 2.35 3.36
C ILE A 120 -16.94 3.71 3.71
N GLU A 121 -17.16 4.21 4.92
CA GLU A 121 -16.51 5.41 5.44
C GLU A 121 -14.99 5.25 5.47
N PHE A 122 -14.49 4.08 5.91
CA PHE A 122 -13.06 3.79 5.88
C PHE A 122 -12.49 3.76 4.46
N ASN A 123 -13.25 3.23 3.50
CA ASN A 123 -12.87 3.30 2.09
C ASN A 123 -12.75 4.74 1.58
N ILE A 124 -13.66 5.64 1.98
CA ILE A 124 -13.67 7.04 1.58
C ILE A 124 -12.50 7.81 2.20
N ILE A 125 -12.26 7.65 3.50
CA ILE A 125 -11.17 8.38 4.17
C ILE A 125 -9.78 7.95 3.70
N TYR A 126 -9.64 6.77 3.08
CA TYR A 126 -8.39 6.26 2.51
C TYR A 126 -8.08 6.75 1.08
N ARG A 127 -8.92 7.62 0.50
CA ARG A 127 -8.74 8.17 -0.86
C ARG A 127 -7.67 9.27 -0.88
N TRP A 128 -6.42 8.90 -0.61
CA TRP A 128 -5.29 9.82 -0.42
C TRP A 128 -4.59 10.23 -1.71
N HIS A 129 -5.32 10.43 -2.81
CA HIS A 129 -4.71 10.79 -4.09
C HIS A 129 -3.96 12.13 -4.03
N ALA A 130 -4.38 13.05 -3.15
CA ALA A 130 -3.66 14.30 -2.89
C ALA A 130 -2.26 14.11 -2.29
N ALA A 131 -1.93 12.93 -1.76
CA ALA A 131 -0.60 12.66 -1.18
C ALA A 131 0.48 12.36 -2.22
N ILE A 132 0.09 12.17 -3.48
CA ILE A 132 1.01 11.81 -4.56
C ILE A 132 2.03 12.93 -4.77
N GLY A 133 3.31 12.55 -4.83
CA GLY A 133 4.42 13.47 -5.05
C GLY A 133 4.39 14.14 -6.42
N LYS A 134 5.23 15.17 -6.63
CA LYS A 134 5.22 15.94 -7.88
C LYS A 134 5.58 15.07 -9.09
N GLU A 135 6.64 14.29 -8.96
CA GLU A 135 7.18 13.43 -10.01
C GLU A 135 6.17 12.32 -10.36
N ASP A 136 5.59 11.67 -9.35
CA ASP A 136 4.55 10.65 -9.57
C ASP A 136 3.28 11.24 -10.17
N SER A 137 2.91 12.47 -9.81
CA SER A 137 1.77 13.19 -10.40
C SER A 137 1.99 13.49 -11.90
N ASP A 138 3.20 13.94 -12.26
CA ASP A 138 3.58 14.18 -13.66
C ASP A 138 3.61 12.86 -14.46
N TRP A 139 4.10 11.79 -13.85
CA TRP A 139 4.09 10.46 -14.46
C TRP A 139 2.65 9.95 -14.65
N LEU A 140 1.78 10.08 -13.64
CA LEU A 140 0.37 9.71 -13.75
C LEU A 140 -0.36 10.49 -14.83
N ALA A 141 -0.03 11.76 -15.05
CA ALA A 141 -0.59 12.53 -16.16
C ALA A 141 -0.23 11.91 -17.52
N GLN A 142 1.00 11.40 -17.69
CA GLN A 142 1.40 10.69 -18.91
C GLN A 142 0.65 9.37 -19.05
N VAL A 143 0.54 8.58 -17.97
CA VAL A 143 -0.24 7.33 -17.96
C VAL A 143 -1.68 7.61 -18.35
N MET A 144 -2.36 8.54 -17.70
CA MET A 144 -3.76 8.85 -17.97
C MET A 144 -3.99 9.44 -19.36
N SER A 145 -3.05 10.23 -19.89
CA SER A 145 -3.10 10.73 -21.27
C SER A 145 -3.04 9.58 -22.27
N LEU A 146 -2.12 8.63 -22.08
CA LEU A 146 -2.00 7.45 -22.93
C LEU A 146 -3.23 6.55 -22.84
N LEU A 147 -3.78 6.35 -21.64
CA LEU A 147 -5.01 5.60 -21.43
C LEU A 147 -6.25 6.32 -21.99
N GLY A 148 -6.20 7.64 -22.10
CA GLY A 148 -7.27 8.51 -22.58
C GLY A 148 -7.28 8.76 -24.09
N ASN A 149 -6.21 8.41 -24.82
CA ASN A 149 -6.09 8.59 -26.27
C ASN A 149 -6.98 7.63 -27.07
N ASP A 150 -7.43 8.11 -28.23
CA ASP A 150 -8.46 7.45 -29.04
C ASP A 150 -8.05 6.08 -29.58
N ASP A 151 -6.76 5.73 -29.66
CA ASP A 151 -6.34 4.38 -30.08
C ASP A 151 -6.75 3.29 -29.08
N ILE A 152 -6.92 3.63 -27.80
CA ILE A 152 -7.54 2.75 -26.81
C ILE A 152 -9.08 2.88 -26.92
N LYS A 153 -9.65 4.09 -27.06
CA LYS A 153 -11.11 4.29 -27.21
C LYS A 153 -11.72 3.70 -28.49
N ASN A 154 -10.96 3.56 -29.56
CA ASN A 154 -11.38 2.94 -30.83
C ASN A 154 -11.48 1.41 -30.70
N GLY A 155 -10.95 0.82 -29.62
CA GLY A 155 -11.31 -0.52 -29.12
C GLY A 155 -12.22 -0.51 -27.88
N VAL A 156 -12.34 0.63 -27.19
CA VAL A 156 -12.96 0.80 -25.86
C VAL A 156 -14.28 1.59 -25.90
N GLY A 157 -14.90 1.71 -27.07
CA GLY A 157 -16.30 2.11 -27.23
C GLY A 157 -17.32 1.14 -26.63
N LYS A 158 -16.87 0.01 -26.05
CA LYS A 158 -17.68 -0.82 -25.16
C LYS A 158 -17.18 -0.59 -23.72
N GLN A 159 -17.72 0.43 -23.05
CA GLN A 159 -17.94 0.32 -21.60
C GLN A 159 -18.33 -1.12 -21.31
N CYS A 160 -17.68 -1.82 -20.39
CA CYS A 160 -18.00 -3.20 -20.04
C CYS A 160 -19.53 -3.37 -19.95
N PRO A 161 -20.23 -3.89 -20.99
CA PRO A 161 -21.68 -3.79 -21.06
C PRO A 161 -22.30 -5.03 -20.41
N VAL A 162 -21.58 -5.66 -19.47
CA VAL A 162 -22.03 -6.95 -18.92
C VAL A 162 -23.32 -6.76 -18.11
N GLN A 163 -23.59 -5.54 -17.62
CA GLN A 163 -24.85 -5.23 -16.94
C GLN A 163 -25.95 -4.64 -17.85
N THR A 164 -25.63 -4.10 -19.04
CA THR A 164 -26.59 -3.40 -19.90
C THR A 164 -26.87 -4.07 -21.25
N MET A 165 -26.12 -5.11 -21.65
CA MET A 165 -26.38 -5.88 -22.88
C MET A 165 -27.22 -7.16 -22.65
N PRO A 166 -28.11 -7.52 -23.59
CA PRO A 166 -28.72 -8.85 -23.66
C PRO A 166 -27.65 -9.94 -23.74
N HIS A 167 -27.86 -11.05 -23.02
CA HIS A 167 -26.89 -12.14 -22.92
C HIS A 167 -26.48 -12.73 -24.29
N SER A 168 -27.37 -12.67 -25.28
CA SER A 168 -27.16 -13.17 -26.64
C SER A 168 -26.21 -12.32 -27.51
N GLU A 169 -25.90 -11.09 -27.11
CA GLU A 169 -25.05 -10.15 -27.87
C GLU A 169 -23.67 -9.96 -27.21
N ARG A 170 -23.40 -10.70 -26.15
CA ARG A 170 -22.10 -10.68 -25.47
C ARG A 170 -21.06 -11.37 -26.35
N PRO A 171 -19.95 -10.72 -26.71
CA PRO A 171 -18.84 -11.41 -27.37
C PRO A 171 -18.21 -12.43 -26.40
N ASP A 172 -17.67 -13.55 -26.91
CA ASP A 172 -17.00 -14.63 -26.14
C ASP A 172 -15.74 -14.17 -25.34
N VAL A 173 -15.48 -12.86 -25.24
CA VAL A 173 -14.41 -12.20 -24.48
C VAL A 173 -14.91 -11.67 -23.12
N ASP A 174 -15.88 -12.36 -22.52
CA ASP A 174 -16.63 -11.93 -21.31
C ASP A 174 -15.81 -11.77 -20.01
N ASN A 175 -14.46 -11.88 -20.06
CA ASN A 175 -13.60 -11.86 -18.87
C ASN A 175 -12.33 -10.98 -18.97
N GLN A 176 -12.11 -10.21 -20.03
CA GLN A 176 -10.96 -9.30 -20.06
C GLN A 176 -11.25 -8.08 -19.18
N SER A 177 -10.44 -7.91 -18.13
CA SER A 177 -10.48 -6.74 -17.28
C SER A 177 -10.07 -5.50 -18.09
N ILE A 178 -10.57 -4.32 -17.73
CA ILE A 178 -10.07 -3.06 -18.31
C ILE A 178 -8.54 -2.96 -18.16
N PHE A 179 -7.99 -3.52 -17.09
CA PHE A 179 -6.55 -3.56 -16.84
C PHE A 179 -5.79 -4.51 -17.79
N ASP A 180 -6.44 -5.53 -18.36
CA ASP A 180 -5.84 -6.40 -19.37
C ASP A 180 -5.65 -5.64 -20.68
N ILE A 181 -6.65 -4.85 -21.08
CA ILE A 181 -6.60 -4.00 -22.28
C ILE A 181 -5.54 -2.91 -22.11
N MET A 182 -5.47 -2.30 -20.93
CA MET A 182 -4.50 -1.25 -20.63
C MET A 182 -3.05 -1.75 -20.56
N MET A 183 -2.86 -3.06 -20.32
CA MET A 183 -1.53 -3.65 -20.15
C MET A 183 -0.66 -3.51 -21.40
N ASP A 184 -1.23 -3.72 -22.59
CA ASP A 184 -0.48 -3.67 -23.84
C ASP A 184 0.02 -2.25 -24.14
N GLY A 185 -0.87 -1.27 -24.00
CA GLY A 185 -0.52 0.15 -24.17
C GLY A 185 0.49 0.61 -23.12
N PHE A 186 0.33 0.17 -21.87
CA PHE A 186 1.29 0.46 -20.81
C PHE A 186 2.66 -0.16 -21.09
N ASN A 187 2.69 -1.44 -21.48
CA ASN A 187 3.93 -2.13 -21.84
C ASN A 187 4.62 -1.42 -23.01
N HIS A 188 3.88 -1.04 -24.05
CA HIS A 188 4.44 -0.35 -25.22
C HIS A 188 5.13 0.98 -24.88
N HIS A 189 4.65 1.72 -23.87
CA HIS A 189 5.14 3.07 -23.58
C HIS A 189 6.08 3.17 -22.37
N PHE A 190 5.94 2.29 -21.37
CA PHE A 190 6.62 2.45 -20.08
C PHE A 190 7.57 1.31 -19.72
N VAL A 191 7.38 0.14 -20.32
CA VAL A 191 8.10 -1.08 -19.92
C VAL A 191 8.97 -1.59 -21.06
N HIS A 192 8.41 -1.69 -22.27
CA HIS A 192 9.02 -2.31 -23.44
C HIS A 192 9.46 -3.77 -23.22
N ALA A 193 8.74 -4.54 -22.39
CA ALA A 193 9.05 -5.94 -22.15
C ALA A 193 8.67 -6.80 -23.37
N THR A 194 9.47 -7.83 -23.65
CA THR A 194 9.16 -8.80 -24.71
C THR A 194 8.00 -9.72 -24.32
N PRO A 195 7.34 -10.41 -25.28
CA PRO A 195 6.33 -11.41 -24.96
C PRO A 195 6.82 -12.51 -24.00
N GLU A 196 8.08 -12.92 -24.12
CA GLU A 196 8.71 -13.91 -23.24
C GLU A 196 8.85 -13.39 -21.81
N GLU A 197 9.19 -12.10 -21.63
CA GLU A 197 9.23 -11.46 -20.31
C GLU A 197 7.83 -11.39 -19.69
N LEU A 198 6.82 -10.98 -20.46
CA LEU A 198 5.43 -10.89 -19.98
C LEU A 198 4.84 -12.25 -19.60
N GLN A 199 5.29 -13.33 -20.23
CA GLN A 199 4.94 -14.70 -19.81
C GLN A 199 5.52 -15.07 -18.44
N LYS A 200 6.58 -14.39 -17.97
CA LYS A 200 7.17 -14.64 -16.66
C LYS A 200 6.40 -13.96 -15.54
N GLY A 201 5.69 -12.85 -15.79
CA GLY A 201 4.87 -12.18 -14.79
C GLY A 201 4.51 -10.75 -15.17
N LEU A 202 3.85 -10.07 -14.24
CA LEU A 202 3.44 -8.68 -14.44
C LEU A 202 4.66 -7.74 -14.54
N PRO A 203 4.59 -6.70 -15.39
CA PRO A 203 5.71 -5.79 -15.61
C PRO A 203 5.78 -4.68 -14.56
N ILE A 204 6.92 -3.99 -14.51
CA ILE A 204 7.16 -2.77 -13.73
C ILE A 204 7.78 -1.74 -14.69
N ALA A 205 7.30 -0.50 -14.68
CA ALA A 205 7.87 0.57 -15.51
C ALA A 205 9.39 0.72 -15.26
N GLY A 206 10.18 0.68 -16.33
CA GLY A 206 11.64 0.80 -16.26
C GLY A 206 12.40 -0.41 -15.69
N ALA A 207 11.76 -1.58 -15.57
CA ALA A 207 12.43 -2.82 -15.13
C ALA A 207 12.12 -4.00 -16.07
N HIS A 208 13.12 -4.85 -16.29
CA HIS A 208 13.03 -6.00 -17.20
C HIS A 208 13.30 -7.31 -16.46
N ARG A 209 12.58 -8.37 -16.84
CA ARG A 209 12.77 -9.68 -16.23
C ARG A 209 13.88 -10.42 -16.94
N ASN A 210 14.71 -11.12 -16.17
CA ASN A 210 15.56 -12.15 -16.73
C ASN A 210 14.67 -13.31 -17.21
N ILE A 211 14.73 -13.66 -18.50
CA ILE A 211 13.84 -14.66 -19.11
C ILE A 211 14.09 -16.08 -18.57
N GLU A 212 15.32 -16.39 -18.15
CA GLU A 212 15.68 -17.70 -17.61
C GLU A 212 15.11 -17.88 -16.19
N THR A 213 15.33 -16.89 -15.32
CA THR A 213 14.96 -16.98 -13.90
C THR A 213 13.54 -16.47 -13.61
N GLY A 214 13.03 -15.55 -14.43
CA GLY A 214 11.78 -14.82 -14.22
C GLY A 214 11.88 -13.67 -13.21
N SER A 215 13.04 -13.45 -12.58
CA SER A 215 13.27 -12.37 -11.62
C SER A 215 13.68 -11.06 -12.31
N PHE A 216 13.42 -9.93 -11.66
CA PHE A 216 14.04 -8.65 -12.02
C PHE A 216 15.48 -8.57 -11.49
N PRO A 217 16.39 -7.85 -12.17
CA PRO A 217 17.67 -7.47 -11.58
C PRO A 217 17.49 -6.68 -10.29
N ASP A 218 18.33 -6.94 -9.28
CA ASP A 218 18.30 -6.21 -8.00
C ASP A 218 18.42 -4.69 -8.19
N SER A 219 19.23 -4.27 -9.16
CA SER A 219 19.44 -2.86 -9.48
C SER A 219 18.15 -2.14 -9.86
N ASP A 220 17.25 -2.81 -10.58
CA ASP A 220 16.04 -2.18 -11.12
C ASP A 220 15.00 -2.00 -10.01
N ILE A 221 14.89 -3.01 -9.13
CA ILE A 221 14.02 -2.93 -7.95
C ILE A 221 14.52 -1.87 -6.97
N ILE A 222 15.82 -1.80 -6.70
CA ILE A 222 16.37 -0.76 -5.82
C ILE A 222 16.19 0.63 -6.43
N LYS A 223 16.44 0.84 -7.73
CA LYS A 223 16.17 2.13 -8.40
C LYS A 223 14.70 2.53 -8.27
N ALA A 224 13.78 1.60 -8.50
CA ALA A 224 12.35 1.85 -8.38
C ALA A 224 11.95 2.22 -6.93
N LEU A 225 12.46 1.52 -5.92
CA LEU A 225 12.25 1.89 -4.51
C LEU A 225 12.85 3.26 -4.17
N LYS A 226 14.06 3.56 -4.66
CA LYS A 226 14.71 4.85 -4.41
C LYS A 226 13.96 6.01 -5.03
N SER A 227 13.34 5.83 -6.20
CA SER A 227 12.52 6.88 -6.84
C SER A 227 11.41 7.38 -5.90
N GLY A 228 10.68 6.47 -5.25
CA GLY A 228 9.65 6.80 -4.27
C GLY A 228 10.21 7.38 -2.97
N TYR A 229 11.39 6.94 -2.55
CA TYR A 229 12.06 7.44 -1.35
C TYR A 229 12.59 8.89 -1.53
N THR A 230 13.04 9.26 -2.73
CA THR A 230 13.64 10.57 -2.99
C THR A 230 12.64 11.69 -3.20
N GLN A 231 11.35 11.37 -3.34
CA GLN A 231 10.28 12.35 -3.50
C GLN A 231 9.52 12.57 -2.19
N SER A 232 9.03 13.80 -2.01
CA SER A 232 8.14 14.10 -0.88
C SER A 232 6.71 13.85 -1.28
N ALA A 233 5.97 13.13 -0.43
CA ALA A 233 4.51 13.11 -0.51
C ALA A 233 3.95 14.53 -0.35
N HIS A 234 2.88 14.83 -1.08
CA HIS A 234 2.17 16.09 -0.94
C HIS A 234 1.21 16.05 0.26
N GLU A 235 0.76 17.21 0.74
CA GLU A 235 -0.14 17.27 1.88
C GLU A 235 -1.57 16.82 1.51
N ILE A 236 -2.26 16.16 2.45
CA ILE A 236 -3.66 15.76 2.28
C ILE A 236 -4.53 16.76 3.05
N GLY A 237 -5.61 17.26 2.43
CA GLY A 237 -6.50 18.25 3.05
C GLY A 237 -6.44 19.62 2.38
N ASN A 238 -7.08 20.61 3.00
CA ASN A 238 -7.22 22.00 2.53
C ASN A 238 -7.82 22.18 1.11
N GLY A 239 -8.17 21.10 0.41
CA GLY A 239 -8.75 21.09 -0.93
C GLY A 239 -7.78 21.47 -2.05
N GLN A 240 -8.18 21.19 -3.30
CA GLN A 240 -7.47 21.64 -4.52
C GLN A 240 -6.00 21.15 -4.62
N ALA A 241 -5.73 19.93 -4.14
CA ALA A 241 -4.38 19.34 -4.12
C ALA A 241 -4.27 18.02 -4.90
N THR A 242 -5.39 17.37 -5.26
CA THR A 242 -5.39 16.13 -6.03
C THR A 242 -4.83 16.37 -7.44
N PRO A 243 -3.95 15.48 -7.95
CA PRO A 243 -3.49 15.54 -9.33
C PRO A 243 -4.65 15.65 -10.34
N ALA A 244 -4.55 16.60 -11.27
CA ALA A 244 -5.59 16.82 -12.29
C ALA A 244 -5.86 15.56 -13.13
N ALA A 245 -4.84 14.73 -13.36
CA ALA A 245 -4.97 13.44 -14.04
C ALA A 245 -6.00 12.50 -13.38
N LEU A 246 -6.26 12.67 -12.08
CA LEU A 246 -7.18 11.85 -11.29
C LEU A 246 -8.56 12.49 -11.09
N GLU A 247 -8.89 13.59 -11.78
CA GLU A 247 -10.18 14.28 -11.67
C GLU A 247 -11.38 13.32 -11.83
N HIS A 248 -11.36 12.50 -12.87
CA HIS A 248 -12.42 11.52 -13.14
C HIS A 248 -12.53 10.45 -12.03
N VAL A 249 -11.42 10.10 -11.37
CA VAL A 249 -11.41 9.17 -10.22
C VAL A 249 -12.07 9.82 -9.01
N GLU A 250 -11.80 11.11 -8.75
CA GLU A 250 -12.44 11.87 -7.67
C GLU A 250 -13.94 12.00 -7.89
N ILE A 251 -14.37 12.35 -9.11
CA ILE A 251 -15.79 12.43 -9.46
C ILE A 251 -16.47 11.07 -9.27
N ALA A 252 -15.85 9.98 -9.71
CA ALA A 252 -16.36 8.63 -9.50
C ALA A 252 -16.45 8.28 -8.01
N GLY A 253 -15.45 8.67 -7.19
CA GLY A 253 -15.44 8.50 -5.74
C GLY A 253 -16.59 9.23 -5.05
N ILE A 254 -16.85 10.48 -5.42
CA ILE A 254 -17.98 11.28 -4.92
C ILE A 254 -19.31 10.60 -5.28
N ASN A 255 -19.49 10.21 -6.54
CA ASN A 255 -20.72 9.57 -7.00
C ASN A 255 -20.94 8.20 -6.33
N GLN A 256 -19.86 7.43 -6.12
CA GLN A 256 -19.93 6.16 -5.39
C GLN A 256 -20.33 6.39 -3.93
N ALA A 257 -19.77 7.38 -3.25
CA ALA A 257 -20.14 7.72 -1.87
C ALA A 257 -21.64 8.07 -1.76
N ARG A 258 -22.17 8.86 -2.71
CA ARG A 258 -23.59 9.19 -2.82
C ARG A 258 -24.47 7.96 -3.05
N ALA A 259 -24.09 7.12 -4.01
CA ALA A 259 -24.84 5.91 -4.34
C ALA A 259 -24.91 4.91 -3.18
N LEU A 260 -23.87 4.87 -2.35
CA LEU A 260 -23.80 4.04 -1.15
C LEU A 260 -24.47 4.68 0.07
N GLY A 261 -25.01 5.90 -0.04
CA GLY A 261 -25.70 6.59 1.04
C GLY A 261 -24.79 6.97 2.20
N CYS A 262 -23.55 7.39 1.91
CA CYS A 262 -22.61 7.80 2.96
C CYS A 262 -23.11 9.03 3.72
N CYS A 263 -22.77 9.10 5.00
CA CYS A 263 -23.17 10.19 5.88
C CYS A 263 -22.58 11.56 5.48
N TYR A 264 -23.09 12.62 6.09
CA TYR A 264 -22.48 13.95 6.00
C TYR A 264 -21.25 14.06 6.90
N PHE A 265 -20.34 14.96 6.56
CA PHE A 265 -19.08 15.14 7.29
C PHE A 265 -19.30 15.48 8.78
N ASN A 266 -20.26 16.36 9.09
CA ASN A 266 -20.57 16.70 10.48
C ASN A 266 -21.22 15.53 11.26
N GLU A 267 -21.96 14.64 10.60
CA GLU A 267 -22.48 13.43 11.24
C GLU A 267 -21.35 12.46 11.58
N PHE A 268 -20.40 12.28 10.67
CA PHE A 268 -19.21 11.47 10.91
C PHE A 268 -18.35 12.03 12.04
N ARG A 269 -18.17 13.37 12.09
CA ARG A 269 -17.49 14.03 13.21
C ARG A 269 -18.19 13.78 14.54
N LYS A 270 -19.52 13.90 14.60
CA LYS A 270 -20.30 13.58 15.81
C LYS A 270 -20.10 12.12 16.22
N PHE A 271 -20.16 11.18 15.29
CA PHE A 271 -19.92 9.75 15.53
C PHE A 271 -18.53 9.49 16.17
N LEU A 272 -17.51 10.23 15.73
CA LEU A 272 -16.16 10.14 16.27
C LEU A 272 -15.93 10.99 17.54
N ASN A 273 -16.98 11.58 18.12
CA ASN A 273 -16.92 12.52 19.24
C ASN A 273 -16.02 13.74 18.97
N LEU A 274 -16.09 14.29 17.74
CA LEU A 274 -15.37 15.48 17.31
C LEU A 274 -16.30 16.69 17.25
N THR A 275 -15.74 17.88 17.50
CA THR A 275 -16.45 19.16 17.33
C THR A 275 -16.87 19.33 15.88
N THR A 276 -18.15 19.55 15.61
CA THR A 276 -18.66 19.80 14.25
C THR A 276 -18.18 21.14 13.68
N MET A 277 -18.08 21.21 12.36
CA MET A 277 -17.80 22.46 11.65
C MET A 277 -19.05 23.35 11.68
N LYS A 278 -18.90 24.60 12.11
CA LYS A 278 -19.98 25.58 12.26
C LYS A 278 -20.02 26.58 11.11
N THR A 279 -18.87 26.85 10.49
CA THR A 279 -18.76 27.73 9.33
C THR A 279 -17.92 27.08 8.22
N PHE A 280 -17.88 27.66 7.02
CA PHE A 280 -17.08 27.12 5.91
C PHE A 280 -15.59 27.39 6.09
N GLU A 281 -15.24 28.44 6.83
CA GLU A 281 -13.89 28.75 7.26
C GLU A 281 -13.33 27.61 8.12
N ASP A 282 -14.14 26.94 8.94
CA ASP A 282 -13.67 25.81 9.76
C ASP A 282 -13.08 24.65 8.91
N PHE A 283 -13.50 24.52 7.65
CA PHE A 283 -13.02 23.45 6.77
C PHE A 283 -11.63 23.73 6.19
N SER A 284 -11.39 24.92 5.63
CA SER A 284 -10.16 25.20 4.87
C SER A 284 -9.69 26.63 5.11
N GLU A 285 -8.39 26.86 4.98
CA GLU A 285 -7.81 28.21 4.99
C GLU A 285 -7.92 28.92 3.64
N LYS A 286 -8.27 28.20 2.56
CA LYS A 286 -8.37 28.74 1.20
C LYS A 286 -9.72 29.45 0.98
N PRO A 287 -9.76 30.76 0.72
CA PRO A 287 -11.03 31.47 0.46
C PRO A 287 -11.80 30.90 -0.74
N SER A 288 -11.09 30.41 -1.76
CA SER A 288 -11.69 29.74 -2.92
C SER A 288 -12.47 28.48 -2.53
N VAL A 289 -11.94 27.67 -1.61
CA VAL A 289 -12.59 26.45 -1.12
C VAL A 289 -13.77 26.79 -0.21
N GLN A 290 -13.62 27.78 0.67
CA GLN A 290 -14.71 28.26 1.53
C GLN A 290 -15.90 28.75 0.69
N GLN A 291 -15.64 29.55 -0.34
CA GLN A 291 -16.66 30.06 -1.25
C GLN A 291 -17.33 28.94 -2.04
N ALA A 292 -16.56 28.00 -2.59
CA ALA A 292 -17.11 26.85 -3.31
C ALA A 292 -18.01 25.98 -2.41
N LEU A 293 -17.59 25.71 -1.16
CA LEU A 293 -18.42 24.97 -0.20
C LEU A 293 -19.74 25.70 0.10
N LYS A 294 -19.68 27.03 0.26
CA LYS A 294 -20.86 27.87 0.50
C LYS A 294 -21.84 27.82 -0.67
N GLU A 295 -21.35 27.95 -1.89
CA GLU A 295 -22.18 27.92 -3.11
C GLU A 295 -22.80 26.53 -3.34
N LEU A 296 -22.05 25.46 -3.12
CA LEU A 296 -22.48 24.09 -3.39
C LEU A 296 -23.41 23.52 -2.31
N TYR A 297 -23.14 23.78 -1.03
CA TYR A 297 -23.84 23.12 0.08
C TYR A 297 -24.77 24.04 0.87
N GLY A 298 -24.57 25.35 0.82
CA GLY A 298 -25.38 26.35 1.54
C GLY A 298 -25.20 26.37 3.06
N THR A 299 -25.03 25.21 3.70
CA THR A 299 -24.75 25.04 5.14
C THR A 299 -23.65 23.98 5.37
N PRO A 300 -22.76 24.18 6.37
CA PRO A 300 -21.76 23.19 6.80
C PRO A 300 -22.31 21.78 7.08
N ASP A 301 -23.54 21.67 7.60
CA ASP A 301 -24.16 20.37 7.93
C ASP A 301 -24.51 19.52 6.72
N ARG A 302 -24.52 20.09 5.51
CA ARG A 302 -24.79 19.38 4.25
C ARG A 302 -23.53 18.96 3.49
N VAL A 303 -22.34 19.31 3.99
CA VAL A 303 -21.08 18.91 3.34
C VAL A 303 -20.95 17.39 3.40
N GLU A 304 -20.86 16.75 2.24
CA GLU A 304 -20.70 15.29 2.10
C GLU A 304 -19.40 14.81 2.76
N LEU A 305 -19.39 13.57 3.29
CA LEU A 305 -18.20 13.00 3.92
C LEU A 305 -16.98 13.07 2.99
N TYR A 306 -17.12 12.67 1.73
CA TYR A 306 -16.02 12.67 0.75
C TYR A 306 -15.41 14.07 0.59
N ALA A 307 -16.24 15.08 0.31
CA ALA A 307 -15.76 16.45 0.14
C ALA A 307 -15.14 16.97 1.44
N GLY A 308 -15.81 16.76 2.57
CA GLY A 308 -15.36 17.22 3.89
C GLY A 308 -13.97 16.72 4.27
N VAL A 309 -13.67 15.43 4.04
CA VAL A 309 -12.35 14.86 4.38
C VAL A 309 -11.23 15.37 3.48
N MET A 310 -11.52 15.77 2.24
CA MET A 310 -10.52 16.30 1.32
C MET A 310 -10.23 17.79 1.53
N VAL A 311 -11.19 18.53 2.07
CA VAL A 311 -11.07 19.97 2.27
C VAL A 311 -10.73 20.36 3.70
N GLU A 312 -10.93 19.48 4.69
CA GLU A 312 -10.55 19.72 6.08
C GLU A 312 -9.07 20.12 6.22
N ARG A 313 -8.80 21.09 7.08
CA ARG A 313 -7.46 21.57 7.41
C ARG A 313 -6.58 20.43 7.90
N ASN A 314 -5.33 20.46 7.50
CA ASN A 314 -4.34 19.47 7.86
C ASN A 314 -3.60 19.77 9.18
N LYS A 315 -3.07 18.71 9.79
CA LYS A 315 -2.07 18.83 10.85
C LYS A 315 -0.73 19.29 10.25
N GLN A 316 0.14 19.86 11.10
CA GLN A 316 1.46 20.32 10.68
C GLN A 316 2.59 19.27 10.85
N THR A 317 2.27 18.09 11.39
CA THR A 317 3.22 17.00 11.67
C THR A 317 2.91 15.73 10.89
N GLY A 318 3.92 14.87 10.72
CA GLY A 318 3.79 13.57 10.04
C GLY A 318 3.37 13.70 8.57
N LEU A 319 2.49 12.79 8.12
CA LEU A 319 1.84 12.87 6.80
C LEU A 319 0.84 14.02 6.65
N ARG A 320 0.69 14.87 7.67
CA ARG A 320 -0.20 16.04 7.64
C ARG A 320 -1.64 15.68 7.27
N LEU A 321 -2.17 14.63 7.87
CA LEU A 321 -3.58 14.24 7.63
C LEU A 321 -4.53 15.29 8.25
N PRO A 322 -5.71 15.50 7.63
CA PRO A 322 -6.83 16.17 8.28
C PRO A 322 -7.22 15.48 9.59
N TYR A 323 -7.73 16.24 10.56
CA TYR A 323 -7.94 15.72 11.91
C TYR A 323 -8.98 14.58 11.95
N THR A 324 -10.13 14.73 11.27
CA THR A 324 -11.14 13.67 11.18
C THR A 324 -10.57 12.43 10.52
N MET A 325 -9.86 12.60 9.40
CA MET A 325 -9.22 11.51 8.67
C MET A 325 -8.22 10.75 9.56
N GLY A 326 -7.31 11.46 10.21
CA GLY A 326 -6.31 10.84 11.09
C GLY A 326 -6.95 10.16 12.31
N ARG A 327 -7.99 10.74 12.91
CA ARG A 327 -8.71 10.13 14.05
C ARG A 327 -9.38 8.82 13.67
N ALA A 328 -10.08 8.80 12.54
CA ALA A 328 -10.78 7.62 12.03
C ALA A 328 -9.78 6.51 11.63
N ILE A 329 -8.73 6.86 10.89
CA ILE A 329 -7.73 5.89 10.42
C ILE A 329 -6.97 5.25 11.56
N LEU A 330 -6.57 6.01 12.58
CA LEU A 330 -5.91 5.42 13.76
C LEU A 330 -6.85 4.50 14.54
N SER A 331 -8.14 4.82 14.62
CA SER A 331 -9.14 3.95 15.28
C SER A 331 -9.27 2.62 14.54
N ASP A 332 -9.46 2.67 13.23
CA ASP A 332 -9.70 1.49 12.42
C ASP A 332 -8.42 0.68 12.18
N ALA A 333 -7.26 1.31 11.99
CA ALA A 333 -5.99 0.59 11.89
C ALA A 333 -5.71 -0.26 13.15
N VAL A 334 -5.97 0.31 14.33
CA VAL A 334 -5.88 -0.43 15.60
C VAL A 334 -6.91 -1.56 15.64
N ASN A 335 -8.15 -1.30 15.22
CA ASN A 335 -9.19 -2.32 15.17
C ASN A 335 -8.82 -3.50 14.25
N LEU A 336 -8.32 -3.21 13.04
CA LEU A 336 -7.88 -4.19 12.05
C LEU A 336 -6.77 -5.09 12.59
N LEU A 337 -5.77 -4.50 13.23
CA LEU A 337 -4.65 -5.27 13.78
C LEU A 337 -5.05 -6.07 15.03
N ARG A 338 -5.86 -5.50 15.93
CA ARG A 338 -6.30 -6.15 17.18
C ARG A 338 -7.30 -7.28 16.99
N ASN A 339 -8.09 -7.24 15.92
CA ASN A 339 -9.09 -8.26 15.64
C ASN A 339 -8.66 -9.24 14.54
N ASP A 340 -7.39 -9.20 14.13
CA ASP A 340 -6.83 -10.25 13.29
C ASP A 340 -6.31 -11.40 14.17
N ARG A 341 -6.95 -12.57 14.04
CA ARG A 341 -6.58 -13.79 14.77
C ARG A 341 -5.15 -14.22 14.46
N ILE A 342 -4.67 -14.03 13.24
CA ILE A 342 -3.31 -14.40 12.85
C ILE A 342 -2.33 -13.56 13.65
N LEU A 343 -2.47 -12.23 13.58
CA LEU A 343 -1.55 -11.27 14.20
C LEU A 343 -1.53 -11.35 15.73
N THR A 344 -2.65 -11.73 16.35
CA THR A 344 -2.79 -11.73 17.82
C THR A 344 -2.64 -13.11 18.48
N LYS A 345 -3.02 -14.19 17.80
CA LYS A 345 -3.03 -15.55 18.39
C LYS A 345 -2.11 -16.54 17.69
N GLU A 346 -1.81 -16.34 16.41
CA GLU A 346 -1.04 -17.32 15.64
C GLU A 346 0.43 -16.98 15.44
N LEU A 347 0.82 -15.70 15.54
CA LEU A 347 2.22 -15.28 15.52
C LEU A 347 2.94 -15.72 16.81
N THR A 348 3.19 -17.02 16.94
CA THR A 348 3.86 -17.64 18.09
C THR A 348 5.06 -18.48 17.61
N PRO A 349 6.08 -18.69 18.45
CA PRO A 349 7.20 -19.57 18.12
C PRO A 349 6.78 -20.99 17.72
N ASN A 350 5.70 -21.51 18.30
CA ASN A 350 5.18 -22.83 17.95
C ASN A 350 4.75 -22.90 16.48
N ASN A 351 4.03 -21.88 16.00
CA ASN A 351 3.51 -21.85 14.63
C ASN A 351 4.58 -21.39 13.63
N LEU A 352 5.45 -20.46 14.01
CA LEU A 352 6.40 -19.79 13.12
C LEU A 352 7.82 -20.35 13.15
N THR A 353 8.15 -21.25 14.09
CA THR A 353 9.52 -21.54 14.57
C THR A 353 10.09 -20.44 15.46
N ASN A 354 11.08 -20.75 16.30
CA ASN A 354 11.75 -19.73 17.11
C ASN A 354 12.51 -18.75 16.23
N TRP A 355 13.15 -19.22 15.17
CA TRP A 355 13.82 -18.35 14.20
C TRP A 355 12.83 -17.42 13.50
N GLY A 356 11.76 -17.98 12.94
CA GLY A 356 10.75 -17.22 12.19
C GLY A 356 10.06 -16.18 13.06
N TYR A 357 9.70 -16.53 14.30
CA TYR A 357 9.16 -15.57 15.26
C TYR A 357 10.14 -14.42 15.54
N LYS A 358 11.41 -14.71 15.84
CA LYS A 358 12.44 -13.68 16.04
C LYS A 358 12.64 -12.79 14.81
N TYR A 359 12.59 -13.36 13.61
CA TYR A 359 12.72 -12.61 12.36
C TYR A 359 11.64 -11.53 12.22
N THR A 360 10.40 -11.81 12.66
CA THR A 360 9.30 -10.83 12.61
C THR A 360 9.45 -9.67 13.61
N LEU A 361 10.23 -9.84 14.67
CA LEU A 361 10.41 -8.82 15.71
C LEU A 361 11.46 -7.75 15.35
N GLY A 362 12.32 -8.02 14.38
CA GLY A 362 13.48 -7.16 14.09
C GLY A 362 14.53 -7.17 15.20
N ASP A 363 15.61 -6.40 15.00
CA ASP A 363 16.68 -6.24 15.99
C ASP A 363 16.33 -5.06 16.94
N PRO A 364 16.31 -5.25 18.27
CA PRO A 364 16.17 -4.17 19.23
C PRO A 364 17.19 -3.04 19.05
N LYS A 365 18.40 -3.34 18.59
CA LYS A 365 19.43 -2.32 18.27
C LYS A 365 19.10 -1.49 17.03
N ALA A 366 18.14 -1.95 16.23
CA ALA A 366 17.62 -1.26 15.05
C ALA A 366 16.13 -0.86 15.25
N ASN A 367 15.73 -0.55 16.49
CA ASN A 367 14.38 -0.12 16.86
C ASN A 367 13.28 -1.11 16.47
N ASN A 368 13.60 -2.40 16.45
CA ASN A 368 12.70 -3.50 16.08
C ASN A 368 12.16 -3.38 14.64
N ARG A 369 12.87 -2.68 13.74
CA ARG A 369 12.46 -2.49 12.34
C ARG A 369 13.00 -3.61 11.46
N VAL A 370 12.13 -4.33 10.77
CA VAL A 370 12.55 -5.41 9.84
C VAL A 370 12.88 -4.90 8.44
N PHE A 371 12.22 -3.84 7.98
CA PHE A 371 12.31 -3.42 6.58
C PHE A 371 13.72 -3.04 6.12
N PRO A 372 14.53 -2.28 6.88
CA PRO A 372 15.92 -2.01 6.52
C PRO A 372 16.77 -3.28 6.40
N GLY A 373 16.49 -4.28 7.24
CA GLY A 373 17.15 -5.59 7.18
C GLY A 373 16.79 -6.35 5.91
N MET A 374 15.49 -6.38 5.57
CA MET A 374 14.99 -7.01 4.35
C MET A 374 15.64 -6.40 3.09
N ILE A 375 15.77 -5.07 3.01
CA ILE A 375 16.43 -4.42 1.87
C ILE A 375 17.90 -4.84 1.74
N ARG A 376 18.60 -5.06 2.86
CA ARG A 376 20.00 -5.53 2.85
C ARG A 376 20.12 -7.00 2.47
N GLU A 377 19.27 -7.84 3.03
CA GLU A 377 19.32 -9.31 2.87
C GLU A 377 18.83 -9.77 1.50
N LEU A 378 17.82 -9.10 0.94
CA LEU A 378 17.14 -9.52 -0.29
C LEU A 378 17.75 -8.92 -1.56
N PHE A 379 18.62 -7.91 -1.44
CA PHE A 379 19.26 -7.22 -2.56
C PHE A 379 20.78 -7.02 -2.36
N PRO A 380 21.54 -8.05 -1.96
CA PRO A 380 22.93 -7.89 -1.53
C PRO A 380 23.84 -7.33 -2.64
N GLU A 381 23.59 -7.69 -3.90
CA GLU A 381 24.39 -7.21 -5.04
C GLU A 381 24.18 -5.71 -5.27
N ALA A 382 22.93 -5.25 -5.30
CA ALA A 382 22.65 -3.83 -5.47
C ALA A 382 23.18 -3.00 -4.29
N GLN A 383 23.09 -3.51 -3.06
CA GLN A 383 23.63 -2.82 -1.87
C GLN A 383 25.16 -2.72 -1.86
N ALA A 384 25.87 -3.59 -2.59
CA ALA A 384 27.32 -3.51 -2.74
C ALA A 384 27.77 -2.44 -3.76
N THR A 385 26.83 -1.81 -4.48
CA THR A 385 27.10 -0.78 -5.49
C THR A 385 26.65 0.61 -5.03
N SER A 386 26.98 1.65 -5.81
CA SER A 386 26.50 3.01 -5.57
C SER A 386 24.99 3.20 -5.75
N ILE A 387 24.29 2.21 -6.32
CA ILE A 387 22.84 2.23 -6.51
C ILE A 387 22.10 1.89 -5.20
N GLY A 388 22.75 1.19 -4.28
CA GLY A 388 22.20 0.76 -2.99
C GLY A 388 21.65 1.90 -2.13
N PHE A 389 20.92 1.53 -1.08
CA PHE A 389 20.56 2.47 -0.03
C PHE A 389 21.74 2.61 0.93
N THR A 390 22.14 3.85 1.21
CA THR A 390 23.13 4.12 2.25
C THR A 390 22.57 3.76 3.63
N GLN A 391 23.45 3.61 4.63
CA GLN A 391 23.00 3.34 6.01
C GLN A 391 22.08 4.44 6.54
N GLU A 392 22.32 5.69 6.17
CA GLU A 392 21.46 6.80 6.55
C GLU A 392 20.10 6.73 5.85
N GLU A 393 20.05 6.43 4.54
CA GLU A 393 18.78 6.27 3.84
C GLU A 393 17.96 5.09 4.39
N LEU A 394 18.61 3.96 4.69
CA LEU A 394 17.98 2.80 5.34
C LEU A 394 17.39 3.16 6.72
N ARG A 395 18.08 4.03 7.47
CA ARG A 395 17.59 4.55 8.75
C ARG A 395 16.33 5.39 8.57
N THR A 396 16.16 6.06 7.42
CA THR A 396 15.08 7.03 7.19
C THR A 396 14.04 6.65 6.12
N LEU A 397 13.90 5.37 5.76
CA LEU A 397 13.04 4.85 4.66
C LEU A 397 11.57 5.33 4.59
N PHE A 398 11.05 6.00 5.61
CA PHE A 398 9.71 6.62 5.62
C PHE A 398 9.71 7.98 6.37
N ASN A 399 10.83 8.70 6.38
CA ASN A 399 10.95 9.93 7.18
C ASN A 399 10.42 11.17 6.44
N VAL A 400 9.96 12.15 7.20
CA VAL A 400 9.60 13.47 6.68
C VAL A 400 10.90 14.29 6.50
N PRO A 401 11.22 14.80 5.30
CA PRO A 401 12.44 15.55 5.03
C PRO A 401 12.61 16.76 5.96
N LYS A 402 13.85 16.98 6.45
CA LYS A 402 14.18 18.11 7.35
C LYS A 402 13.95 19.48 6.70
N SER A 403 14.08 19.59 5.38
CA SER A 403 13.85 20.83 4.63
C SER A 403 12.41 21.35 4.72
N LEU A 404 11.43 20.48 5.02
CA LEU A 404 10.03 20.85 5.24
C LEU A 404 9.72 21.28 6.68
N LYS A 405 10.69 21.19 7.61
CA LYS A 405 10.60 21.67 8.99
C LYS A 405 10.95 23.17 9.14
N MET A 406 11.42 23.82 8.08
CA MET A 406 11.94 25.20 8.12
C MET A 406 10.88 26.31 8.21
N ASN A 407 9.58 25.99 8.24
CA ASN A 407 8.52 26.99 8.42
C ASN A 407 7.99 27.09 9.87
N GLU A 408 8.59 26.40 10.85
CA GLU A 408 8.18 26.47 12.26
C GLU A 408 8.63 27.73 13.02
N ASN A 409 9.37 28.65 12.37
CA ASN A 409 9.77 29.94 12.97
C ASN A 409 8.83 31.11 12.67
N VAL A 410 7.63 30.86 12.14
CA VAL A 410 6.63 31.93 11.91
C VAL A 410 5.34 31.59 12.67
N LYS A 411 5.21 32.23 13.84
CA LYS A 411 4.04 32.35 14.75
C LYS A 411 3.94 31.29 15.86
N GLN A 412 4.64 31.59 16.96
CA GLN A 412 4.08 31.46 18.32
C GLN A 412 2.87 32.37 18.48
#